data_AF-A0A9P6IXC4-F1
#
_entry.id   AF-A0A9P6IXC4-F1
#
_cell.length_a   1.000
_cell.length_b   1.000
_cell.length_c   1.000
_cell.angle_alpha   90.00
_cell.angle_beta   90.00
_cell.angle_gamma   90.00
#
_symmetry.space_group_name_H-M   'P 1'
#
loop_
_entity.id
_entity.type
_entity.pdbx_description
1 polymer ?
#
loop_
_entity_poly.entity_id
_entity_poly.type
_entity_poly.pdbx_seq_one_letter_code
_entity_poly.pdbx_strand_id
1 'polypeptide(L)'
;MVLVVHEKSGAATLKHNYWNGGETYWDGKKGFYNALGGGKLSWASFDQLIRPSFWMNTVRNLRSGVRGNFVGEGRILGGMYIVRKGDEGIAYKFEETVMGNLAPISEVLRVCSEISGVDLNDASVQKAKQQEAQTLERQQAAEAAGLTECEGDVCALPPPSKL
;
A
#
# COMPACT_ATOMS: atom_id res chain seq x y z
N MET A 1 -8.89 -3.61 -1.21
CA MET A 1 -7.97 -2.53 -0.79
C MET A 1 -7.58 -1.75 -2.04
N VAL A 2 -7.58 -0.42 -1.98
CA VAL A 2 -7.40 0.44 -3.16
C VAL A 2 -6.08 1.20 -3.05
N LEU A 3 -5.28 1.19 -4.11
CA LEU A 3 -4.07 1.98 -4.25
C LEU A 3 -4.39 3.29 -4.98
N VAL A 4 -3.85 4.41 -4.50
CA VAL A 4 -3.92 5.70 -5.19
C VAL A 4 -2.51 6.19 -5.42
N VAL A 5 -2.17 6.52 -6.67
CA VAL A 5 -0.83 6.97 -7.07
C VAL A 5 -0.91 8.34 -7.74
N HIS A 6 -0.04 9.28 -7.35
CA HIS A 6 0.04 10.57 -8.06
C HIS A 6 0.92 10.53 -9.32
N GLU A 7 1.75 9.49 -9.48
CA GLU A 7 2.60 9.29 -10.65
C GLU A 7 2.33 7.96 -11.32
N LYS A 8 2.56 7.91 -12.64
CA LYS A 8 2.49 6.67 -13.42
C LYS A 8 3.81 5.88 -13.36
N SER A 9 4.92 6.57 -13.14
CA SER A 9 6.25 5.95 -13.00
C SER A 9 6.26 4.97 -11.83
N GLY A 10 6.67 3.73 -12.07
CA GLY A 10 6.71 2.67 -11.05
C GLY A 10 5.34 2.13 -10.58
N ALA A 11 4.21 2.70 -11.04
CA ALA A 11 2.88 2.29 -10.57
C ALA A 11 2.53 0.84 -10.97
N ALA A 12 2.90 0.41 -12.17
CA ALA A 12 2.68 -0.97 -12.63
C ALA A 12 3.45 -1.98 -11.76
N THR A 13 4.73 -1.70 -11.51
CA THR A 13 5.58 -2.52 -10.61
C THR A 13 5.04 -2.53 -9.19
N LEU A 14 4.59 -1.38 -8.66
CA LEU A 14 3.98 -1.29 -7.34
C LEU A 14 2.71 -2.13 -7.23
N LYS A 15 1.80 -1.99 -8.22
CA LYS A 15 0.54 -2.75 -8.30
C LYS A 15 0.81 -4.26 -8.32
N HIS A 16 1.73 -4.71 -9.17
CA HIS A 16 2.04 -6.12 -9.34
C HIS A 16 2.77 -6.71 -8.12
N ASN A 17 3.91 -6.12 -7.74
CA ASN A 17 4.82 -6.73 -6.77
C ASN A 17 4.43 -6.51 -5.31
N TYR A 18 3.67 -5.46 -5.01
CA TYR A 18 3.43 -5.02 -3.62
C TYR A 18 1.95 -4.75 -3.29
N TRP A 19 1.06 -4.78 -4.28
CA TRP A 19 -0.38 -4.53 -4.08
C TRP A 19 -1.29 -5.66 -4.57
N ASN A 20 -0.70 -6.82 -4.92
CA ASN A 20 -1.40 -8.02 -5.37
C ASN A 20 -2.41 -7.77 -6.51
N GLY A 21 -2.09 -6.86 -7.43
CA GLY A 21 -2.97 -6.55 -8.57
C GLY A 21 -4.24 -5.80 -8.18
N GLY A 22 -4.37 -5.31 -6.95
CA GLY A 22 -5.56 -4.60 -6.47
C GLY A 22 -5.89 -3.34 -7.27
N GLU A 23 -7.13 -2.86 -7.11
CA GLU A 23 -7.63 -1.64 -7.74
C GLU A 23 -6.67 -0.48 -7.50
N THR A 24 -6.28 0.19 -8.59
CA THR A 24 -5.29 1.27 -8.57
C THR A 24 -5.84 2.47 -9.34
N TYR A 25 -5.85 3.65 -8.71
CA TYR A 25 -6.31 4.89 -9.32
C TYR A 25 -5.16 5.87 -9.49
N TRP A 26 -5.12 6.53 -10.64
CA TRP A 26 -4.18 7.61 -10.89
C TRP A 26 -4.79 8.96 -10.49
N ASP A 27 -4.19 9.59 -9.50
CA ASP A 27 -4.57 10.90 -8.97
C ASP A 27 -3.65 11.99 -9.51
N GLY A 28 -3.77 12.29 -10.81
CA GLY A 28 -2.94 13.31 -11.47
C GLY A 28 -3.07 14.71 -10.85
N LYS A 29 -4.26 15.04 -10.33
CA LYS A 29 -4.55 16.32 -9.64
C LYS A 29 -4.16 16.31 -8.15
N LYS A 30 -3.72 15.17 -7.63
CA LYS A 30 -3.31 14.98 -6.24
C LYS A 30 -4.43 15.31 -5.23
N GLY A 31 -5.69 15.09 -5.60
CA GLY A 31 -6.84 15.34 -4.74
C GLY A 31 -6.81 14.51 -3.45
N PHE A 32 -6.42 13.24 -3.54
CA PHE A 32 -6.24 12.36 -2.38
C PHE A 32 -5.15 12.88 -1.44
N TYR A 33 -4.01 13.26 -2.00
CA TYR A 33 -2.87 13.79 -1.24
C TYR A 33 -3.16 15.16 -0.63
N ASN A 34 -3.90 16.02 -1.35
CA ASN A 34 -4.40 17.28 -0.80
C ASN A 34 -5.36 17.04 0.36
N ALA A 35 -6.31 16.10 0.23
CA ALA A 35 -7.21 15.75 1.32
C ALA A 35 -6.43 15.21 2.54
N LEU A 36 -5.41 14.38 2.31
CA LEU A 36 -4.49 13.92 3.36
C LEU A 36 -3.83 15.10 4.08
N GLY A 37 -3.28 16.09 3.38
CA GLY A 37 -2.65 17.26 4.00
C GLY A 37 -3.61 18.39 4.39
N GLY A 38 -4.91 18.10 4.61
CA GLY A 38 -5.87 19.11 5.09
C GLY A 38 -6.25 20.17 4.04
N GLY A 39 -6.34 19.77 2.77
CA GLY A 39 -6.64 20.62 1.62
C GLY A 39 -5.40 21.14 0.89
N LYS A 40 -4.20 20.73 1.29
CA LYS A 40 -2.92 21.11 0.66
C LYS A 40 -1.99 19.91 0.57
N LEU A 41 -1.05 19.95 -0.36
CA LEU A 41 -0.01 18.93 -0.48
C LEU A 41 0.94 19.00 0.70
N SER A 42 1.13 17.86 1.37
CA SER A 42 2.16 17.67 2.38
C SER A 42 3.49 17.37 1.68
N TRP A 43 4.46 18.26 1.85
CA TRP A 43 5.79 18.12 1.28
C TRP A 43 6.82 17.78 2.35
N ALA A 44 7.69 16.82 2.04
CA ALA A 44 8.87 16.56 2.82
C ALA A 44 9.78 17.77 2.79
N SER A 45 10.12 18.24 3.98
CA SER A 45 10.96 19.42 4.19
C SER A 45 12.38 19.00 4.55
N PHE A 46 13.36 19.84 4.26
CA PHE A 46 14.77 19.52 4.51
C PHE A 46 15.10 19.34 6.00
N ASP A 47 14.28 19.88 6.90
CA ASP A 47 14.39 19.64 8.35
C ASP A 47 14.17 18.17 8.72
N GLN A 48 13.59 17.35 7.86
CA GLN A 48 13.46 15.92 8.14
C GLN A 48 14.82 15.23 8.27
N LEU A 49 15.86 15.73 7.59
CA LEU A 49 17.22 15.18 7.66
C LEU A 49 17.86 15.31 9.05
N ILE A 50 17.40 16.27 9.88
CA ILE A 50 17.87 16.41 11.27
C ILE A 50 17.04 15.57 12.25
N ARG A 51 15.91 14.98 11.82
CA ARG A 51 15.06 14.16 12.68
C ARG A 51 15.64 12.74 12.80
N PRO A 52 15.86 12.22 14.01
CA PRO A 52 16.33 10.84 14.19
C PRO A 52 15.45 9.79 13.52
N SER A 53 14.13 10.01 13.48
CA SER A 53 13.16 9.10 12.87
C SER A 53 13.38 8.89 11.38
N PHE A 54 13.82 9.92 10.64
CA PHE A 54 14.13 9.79 9.22
C PHE A 54 15.25 8.77 8.97
N TRP A 55 16.30 8.83 9.78
CA TRP A 55 17.43 7.91 9.69
C TRP A 55 17.03 6.49 10.11
N MET A 56 16.21 6.34 11.15
CA MET A 56 15.66 5.04 11.54
C MET A 56 14.81 4.42 10.42
N ASN A 57 13.95 5.22 9.78
CA ASN A 57 13.16 4.79 8.63
C ASN A 57 14.04 4.39 7.44
N THR A 58 15.08 5.18 7.17
CA THR A 58 16.03 4.90 6.08
C THR A 58 16.75 3.58 6.31
N VAL A 59 17.29 3.35 7.51
CA VAL A 59 17.96 2.09 7.87
C VAL A 59 16.98 0.91 7.78
N ARG A 60 15.75 1.07 8.26
CA ARG A 60 14.71 0.04 8.15
C ARG A 60 14.41 -0.31 6.69
N ASN A 61 14.25 0.71 5.83
CA ASN A 61 13.98 0.51 4.41
C ASN A 61 15.16 -0.16 3.69
N LEU A 62 16.40 0.25 3.98
CA LEU A 62 17.60 -0.40 3.42
C LEU A 62 17.70 -1.88 3.81
N ARG A 63 17.35 -2.22 5.06
CA ARG A 63 17.33 -3.61 5.54
C ARG A 63 16.24 -4.48 4.92
N SER A 64 15.20 -3.88 4.33
CA SER A 64 14.13 -4.65 3.67
C SER A 64 14.59 -5.34 2.37
N GLY A 65 15.71 -4.92 1.79
CA GLY A 65 16.18 -5.42 0.49
C GLY A 65 15.33 -5.00 -0.70
N VAL A 66 14.27 -4.21 -0.48
CA VAL A 66 13.41 -3.67 -1.54
C VAL A 66 14.15 -2.56 -2.28
N ARG A 67 14.32 -2.73 -3.59
CA ARG A 67 14.88 -1.70 -4.46
C ARG A 67 13.84 -0.59 -4.65
N GLY A 68 14.06 0.56 -4.01
CA GLY A 68 13.20 1.73 -4.16
C GLY A 68 13.20 2.31 -5.57
N ASN A 69 12.09 2.95 -5.96
CA ASN A 69 12.03 3.79 -7.14
C ASN A 69 12.52 5.20 -6.77
N PHE A 70 13.61 5.65 -7.39
CA PHE A 70 14.16 7.00 -7.21
C PHE A 70 13.86 7.93 -8.41
N VAL A 71 13.04 7.47 -9.36
CA VAL A 71 12.63 8.25 -10.54
C VAL A 71 11.23 8.79 -10.32
N GLY A 72 11.10 10.12 -10.26
CA GLY A 72 9.83 10.82 -10.06
C GLY A 72 9.87 11.85 -8.93
N GLU A 73 8.70 12.31 -8.48
CA GLU A 73 8.56 13.21 -7.33
C GLU A 73 8.35 12.42 -6.03
N GLY A 74 9.45 12.18 -5.30
CA GLY A 74 9.42 11.47 -4.01
C GLY A 74 9.18 12.34 -2.78
N ARG A 75 9.04 13.67 -2.92
CA ARG A 75 8.91 14.58 -1.76
C ARG A 75 7.47 14.75 -1.28
N ILE A 76 6.48 14.30 -2.03
CA ILE A 76 5.09 14.35 -1.56
C ILE A 76 4.90 13.24 -0.52
N LEU A 77 4.48 13.63 0.68
CA LEU A 77 4.22 12.69 1.76
C LEU A 77 2.88 11.99 1.53
N GLY A 78 2.88 10.68 1.77
CA GLY A 78 1.73 9.81 1.59
C GLY A 78 0.87 9.67 2.84
N GLY A 79 0.07 8.60 2.85
CA GLY A 79 -0.83 8.28 3.94
C GLY A 79 -1.85 7.23 3.53
N MET A 80 -2.80 6.97 4.42
CA MET A 80 -3.93 6.10 4.12
C MET A 80 -5.18 6.54 4.86
N TYR A 81 -6.32 6.11 4.31
CA TYR A 81 -7.61 6.17 4.98
C TYR A 81 -8.17 4.78 5.14
N ILE A 82 -8.89 4.57 6.24
CA ILE A 82 -9.86 3.49 6.38
C ILE A 82 -11.22 4.15 6.31
N VAL A 83 -12.03 3.75 5.32
CA VAL A 83 -13.35 4.32 5.05
C VAL A 83 -14.41 3.31 5.48
N ARG A 84 -15.44 3.78 6.18
CA ARG A 84 -16.59 2.97 6.60
C ARG A 84 -17.47 2.65 5.40
N LYS A 85 -18.36 1.67 5.56
CA LYS A 85 -19.32 1.32 4.52
C LYS A 85 -20.35 2.45 4.34
N GLY A 86 -20.76 2.69 3.10
CA GLY A 86 -21.77 3.72 2.78
C GLY A 86 -21.26 5.13 3.09
N ASP A 87 -22.14 5.97 3.63
CA ASP A 87 -21.87 7.39 3.87
C ASP A 87 -21.40 7.68 5.31
N GLU A 88 -20.95 6.66 6.05
CA GLU A 88 -20.48 6.80 7.44
C GLU A 88 -19.09 7.48 7.56
N GLY A 89 -18.45 7.78 6.43
CA GLY A 89 -17.22 8.56 6.37
C GLY A 89 -15.95 7.79 6.76
N ILE A 90 -14.95 8.52 7.27
CA ILE A 90 -13.60 8.01 7.53
C ILE A 90 -13.52 7.45 8.95
N ALA A 91 -13.12 6.18 9.09
CA ALA A 91 -12.87 5.54 10.38
C ALA A 91 -11.49 5.88 10.95
N TYR A 92 -10.49 6.00 10.07
CA TYR A 92 -9.11 6.26 10.46
C TYR A 92 -8.34 6.93 9.33
N LYS A 93 -7.39 7.78 9.72
CA LYS A 93 -6.49 8.49 8.84
C LYS A 93 -5.08 8.36 9.38
N PHE A 94 -4.15 7.99 8.51
CA PHE A 94 -2.72 8.09 8.77
C PHE A 94 -2.10 9.04 7.75
N GLU A 95 -1.33 10.00 8.26
CA GLU A 95 -0.54 10.92 7.45
C GLU A 95 0.94 10.63 7.67
N GLU A 96 1.68 10.45 6.58
CA GLU A 96 3.12 10.36 6.65
C GLU A 96 3.68 11.75 7.01
N THR A 97 4.22 11.90 8.21
CA THR A 97 4.81 13.17 8.66
C THR A 97 6.31 13.26 8.44
N VAL A 98 6.97 12.11 8.37
CA VAL A 98 8.40 11.96 8.05
C VAL A 98 8.51 10.89 6.99
N MET A 99 9.35 11.14 5.97
CA MET A 99 9.62 10.20 4.90
C MET A 99 9.92 8.79 5.43
N GLY A 100 9.25 7.81 4.84
CA GLY A 100 9.31 6.41 5.19
C GLY A 100 8.48 6.03 6.42
N ASN A 101 7.71 6.92 7.05
CA ASN A 101 6.83 6.53 8.15
C ASN A 101 5.79 5.51 7.67
N LEU A 102 5.58 4.46 8.47
CA LEU A 102 4.52 3.47 8.23
C LEU A 102 3.36 3.73 9.18
N ALA A 103 2.14 3.46 8.70
CA ALA A 103 0.97 3.44 9.55
C ALA A 103 1.17 2.40 10.67
N PRO A 104 0.84 2.71 11.94
CA PRO A 104 0.92 1.74 13.03
C PRO A 104 0.02 0.54 12.73
N ILE A 105 0.62 -0.61 12.42
CA ILE A 105 -0.12 -1.79 11.94
C ILE A 105 -1.13 -2.27 12.99
N SER A 106 -0.79 -2.19 14.28
CA SER A 106 -1.72 -2.55 15.37
C SER A 106 -2.98 -1.69 15.38
N GLU A 107 -2.86 -0.38 15.13
CA GLU A 107 -4.01 0.52 15.06
C GLU A 107 -4.84 0.27 13.80
N VAL A 108 -4.17 0.09 12.65
CA VAL A 108 -4.84 -0.23 11.39
C VAL A 108 -5.65 -1.53 11.52
N LEU A 109 -5.05 -2.58 12.06
CA LEU A 109 -5.71 -3.87 12.26
C LEU A 109 -6.88 -3.75 13.25
N ARG A 110 -6.68 -3.04 14.38
CA ARG A 110 -7.74 -2.80 15.36
C ARG A 110 -8.94 -2.09 14.72
N VAL A 111 -8.72 -1.00 14.00
CA VAL A 111 -9.81 -0.26 13.34
C VAL A 111 -10.49 -1.13 12.28
N CYS A 112 -9.73 -1.86 11.47
CA CYS A 112 -10.28 -2.78 10.48
C CYS A 112 -11.17 -3.86 11.13
N SER A 113 -10.73 -4.45 12.25
CA SER A 113 -11.53 -5.40 13.04
C SER A 113 -12.84 -4.77 13.53
N GLU A 114 -12.74 -3.60 14.15
CA GLU A 114 -13.90 -2.86 14.68
C GLU A 114 -14.95 -2.55 13.61
N ILE A 115 -14.54 -2.11 12.41
CA ILE A 115 -15.48 -1.71 11.36
C ILE A 115 -15.98 -2.87 10.50
N SER A 116 -15.23 -3.97 10.41
CA SER A 116 -15.62 -5.14 9.63
C SER A 116 -16.40 -6.16 10.45
N GLY A 117 -16.30 -6.10 11.79
CA GLY A 117 -16.82 -7.11 12.70
C GLY A 117 -16.03 -8.43 12.67
N VAL A 118 -14.88 -8.47 11.99
CA VAL A 118 -14.02 -9.66 11.91
C VAL A 118 -13.06 -9.66 13.09
N ASP A 119 -13.18 -10.67 13.96
CA ASP A 119 -12.23 -10.87 15.05
C ASP A 119 -10.86 -11.32 14.52
N LEU A 120 -9.84 -10.47 14.74
CA LEU A 120 -8.47 -10.71 14.32
C LEU A 120 -7.70 -11.50 15.39
N ASN A 121 -8.01 -12.79 15.50
CA ASN A 121 -7.26 -13.74 16.32
C ASN A 121 -6.11 -14.40 15.53
N ASP A 122 -5.20 -15.08 16.24
CA ASP A 122 -4.03 -15.72 15.62
C ASP A 122 -4.40 -16.68 14.48
N ALA A 123 -5.50 -17.41 14.61
CA ALA A 123 -5.97 -18.33 13.58
C ALA A 123 -6.37 -17.59 12.30
N SER A 124 -7.07 -16.46 12.41
CA SER A 124 -7.44 -15.61 11.28
C SER A 124 -6.21 -15.02 10.58
N VAL A 125 -5.20 -14.60 11.35
CA VAL A 125 -3.94 -14.05 10.83
C VAL A 125 -3.13 -15.13 10.11
N GLN A 126 -3.04 -16.34 10.66
CA GLN A 126 -2.36 -17.45 10.00
C GLN A 126 -3.05 -17.86 8.71
N LYS A 127 -4.39 -17.90 8.69
CA LYS A 127 -5.16 -18.14 7.47
C LYS A 127 -4.89 -17.07 6.41
N ALA A 128 -4.85 -15.80 6.80
CA ALA A 128 -4.53 -14.70 5.88
C ALA A 128 -3.12 -14.83 5.29
N LYS A 129 -2.11 -15.15 6.12
CA LYS A 129 -0.74 -15.42 5.67
C LYS A 129 -0.65 -16.60 4.70
N GLN A 130 -1.41 -17.67 4.95
CA GLN A 130 -1.48 -18.82 4.03
C GLN A 130 -2.12 -18.42 2.69
N GLN A 131 -3.19 -17.64 2.71
CA GLN A 131 -3.84 -17.13 1.50
C GLN A 131 -2.92 -16.19 0.71
N GLU A 132 -2.16 -15.34 1.41
CA GLU A 132 -1.15 -14.48 0.81
C GLU A 132 -0.03 -15.29 0.16
N ALA A 133 0.52 -16.30 0.86
CA ALA A 133 1.52 -17.20 0.31
C ALA A 133 1.01 -17.95 -0.93
N GLN A 134 -0.21 -18.49 -0.88
CA GLN A 134 -0.85 -19.12 -2.05
C GLN A 134 -1.06 -18.14 -3.21
N THR A 135 -1.35 -16.87 -2.91
CA THR A 135 -1.52 -15.82 -3.94
C THR A 135 -0.17 -15.48 -4.58
N LEU A 136 0.90 -15.39 -3.78
CA LEU A 136 2.25 -15.15 -4.25
C LEU A 136 2.76 -16.31 -5.12
N GLU A 137 2.52 -17.55 -4.71
CA GLU A 137 2.84 -18.73 -5.52
C GLU A 137 2.10 -18.70 -6.87
N ARG A 138 0.81 -18.31 -6.88
CA ARG A 138 0.03 -18.15 -8.11
C ARG A 138 0.57 -17.04 -9.01
N GLN A 139 1.01 -15.92 -8.44
CA GLN A 139 1.63 -14.83 -9.19
C GLN A 139 2.95 -15.28 -9.82
N GLN A 140 3.82 -15.95 -9.05
CA GLN A 140 5.10 -16.46 -9.55
C GLN A 140 4.90 -17.53 -10.64
N ALA A 141 3.91 -18.40 -10.50
CA ALA A 141 3.56 -19.38 -11.53
C ALA A 141 3.01 -18.71 -12.80
N ALA A 142 2.20 -17.66 -12.68
CA ALA A 142 1.71 -16.89 -13.82
C ALA A 142 2.86 -16.15 -14.53
N GLU A 143 3.80 -15.59 -13.77
CA GLU A 143 5.00 -14.93 -14.30
C GLU A 143 5.90 -15.93 -15.04
N ALA A 144 6.17 -17.10 -14.44
CA ALA A 144 6.94 -18.18 -15.07
C ALA A 144 6.29 -18.74 -16.35
N ALA A 145 4.95 -18.70 -16.43
CA ALA A 145 4.19 -19.11 -17.61
C ALA A 145 4.15 -18.04 -18.72
N GLY A 146 4.80 -16.88 -18.54
CA GLY A 146 4.76 -15.77 -19.50
C GLY A 146 3.39 -15.10 -19.60
N LEU A 147 2.48 -15.36 -18.67
CA LEU A 147 1.15 -14.75 -18.58
C LEU A 147 1.22 -13.39 -17.86
N THR A 148 2.23 -12.58 -18.21
CA THR A 148 2.48 -11.26 -17.63
C THR A 148 1.85 -10.12 -18.43
N GLU A 149 1.20 -10.42 -19.55
CA GLU A 149 0.46 -9.42 -20.31
C GLU A 149 -0.89 -9.13 -19.64
N CYS A 150 -0.87 -8.10 -18.79
CA CYS A 150 -2.10 -7.45 -18.37
C CYS A 150 -2.68 -6.70 -19.58
N GLU A 151 -3.67 -7.28 -20.25
CA GLU A 151 -4.56 -6.54 -21.14
C GLU A 151 -5.45 -5.64 -20.28
N GLY A 152 -5.06 -4.37 -20.14
CA GLY A 152 -5.84 -3.36 -19.40
C GLY A 152 -5.77 -3.48 -17.87
N ASP A 153 -6.85 -3.06 -17.19
CA ASP A 153 -6.84 -2.75 -15.76
C ASP A 153 -6.97 -3.97 -14.81
N VAL A 154 -7.16 -5.20 -15.32
CA VAL A 154 -7.41 -6.40 -14.50
C VAL A 154 -6.49 -7.54 -14.94
N CYS A 155 -5.54 -7.95 -14.10
CA CYS A 155 -4.75 -9.15 -14.33
C CYS A 155 -5.51 -10.35 -13.71
N ALA A 156 -6.08 -11.24 -14.52
CA ALA A 156 -6.79 -12.41 -14.03
C ALA A 156 -5.79 -13.47 -13.54
N LEU A 157 -5.75 -13.73 -12.23
CA LEU A 157 -4.91 -14.80 -11.67
C LEU A 157 -5.45 -16.19 -12.07
N PRO A 158 -4.58 -17.14 -12.46
CA PRO A 158 -5.02 -18.50 -12.83
C PRO A 158 -5.67 -19.19 -11.63
N PRO A 159 -6.72 -20.01 -11.80
CA PRO A 159 -7.44 -20.65 -10.69
C PRO A 159 -6.50 -21.52 -9.84
N PRO A 160 -6.77 -21.67 -8.52
CA PRO A 160 -5.90 -22.45 -7.65
C PRO A 160 -5.75 -23.89 -8.16
N SER A 161 -4.53 -24.43 -8.08
CA SER A 161 -4.32 -25.88 -8.20
C SER A 161 -5.11 -26.56 -7.11
N LYS A 162 -5.94 -27.55 -7.47
CA LYS A 162 -6.77 -28.30 -6.53
C LYS A 162 -5.90 -28.82 -5.39
N LEU A 163 -6.28 -28.46 -4.16
CA LEU A 163 -5.74 -29.00 -2.90
C LEU A 163 -5.84 -30.53 -2.88
#